data_AF-A0A2G5UPP1-F1
#
_entry.id   AF-A0A2G5UPP1-F1
#
_cell.length_a   1.000
_cell.length_b   1.000
_cell.length_c   1.000
_cell.angle_alpha   90.00
_cell.angle_beta   90.00
_cell.angle_gamma   90.00
#
_symmetry.space_group_name_H-M   'P 1'
#
loop_
_entity.id
_entity.type
_entity.pdbx_description
1 polymer ?
#
loop_
_entity_poly.entity_id
_entity_poly.type
_entity_poly.pdbx_seq_one_letter_code
_entity_poly.pdbx_strand_id
1 'polypeptide(L)'
;MDQIVTLRPLKELALLKSAEAFENSQIQIPAGKLSPEENNGIFEKLTKYIILENSDRIIENFNITRIKLGFRDLKTDLLKIAHSMNLEHFELNLERPFTFEDNTKFDLPSALTACLNPESQRKLKKLKIEGPTDIARGWVKKLCQLVPNLQSLSIQRFPITKYEFRTICGSLKFLTTLDISEMKIQTLNGISKLQSLKNLIMISAYCPDLRDLFNLENLEYLDLSLHYEHSRHTSFDCYMEPGKSLPSLKVLDCSMNHMKQEELNLFLETHPNIETIGYLWVKNYAELDFEV
;
A
#
# COMPACT_ATOMS: atom_id res chain seq x y z
N MET A 1 -12.05 -35.84 -13.26
CA MET A 1 -11.70 -34.41 -13.04
C MET A 1 -10.80 -34.43 -11.83
N ASP A 2 -9.52 -34.66 -12.05
CA ASP A 2 -8.57 -34.94 -10.97
C ASP A 2 -8.30 -33.63 -10.23
N GLN A 3 -8.80 -33.54 -9.00
CA GLN A 3 -8.36 -32.50 -8.08
C GLN A 3 -6.89 -32.76 -7.78
N ILE A 4 -6.01 -31.99 -8.43
CA ILE A 4 -4.62 -31.88 -8.00
C ILE A 4 -4.66 -31.29 -6.59
N VAL A 5 -4.52 -32.15 -5.59
CA VAL A 5 -4.35 -31.73 -4.20
C VAL A 5 -2.96 -31.12 -4.11
N THR A 6 -2.88 -29.80 -4.19
CA THR A 6 -1.67 -29.07 -3.86
C THR A 6 -1.41 -29.21 -2.37
N LEU A 7 -0.39 -29.99 -2.01
CA LEU A 7 0.09 -30.10 -0.63
C LEU A 7 0.55 -28.71 -0.17
N ARG A 8 -0.09 -28.20 0.89
CA ARG A 8 0.35 -26.95 1.52
C ARG A 8 1.72 -27.16 2.17
N PRO A 9 2.59 -26.14 2.20
CA PRO A 9 3.85 -26.22 2.95
C PRO A 9 3.59 -26.57 4.42
N LEU A 10 4.45 -27.41 5.01
CA LEU A 10 4.33 -27.86 6.41
C LEU A 10 4.17 -26.69 7.40
N LYS A 11 4.88 -25.58 7.18
CA LYS A 11 4.76 -24.38 8.00
C LYS A 11 3.35 -23.80 7.98
N GLU A 12 2.70 -23.77 6.80
CA GLU A 12 1.33 -23.25 6.69
C GLU A 12 0.33 -24.17 7.39
N LEU A 13 0.50 -25.48 7.27
CA LEU A 13 -0.32 -26.46 7.97
C LEU A 13 -0.15 -26.34 9.49
N ALA A 14 1.07 -26.15 9.99
CA ALA A 14 1.35 -25.96 11.40
C ALA A 14 0.66 -24.70 11.96
N LEU A 15 0.74 -23.57 11.26
CA LEU A 15 0.06 -22.33 11.66
C LEU A 15 -1.47 -22.51 11.70
N LEU A 16 -2.04 -23.16 10.68
CA LEU A 16 -3.47 -23.44 10.63
C LEU A 16 -3.92 -24.33 11.79
N LYS A 17 -3.22 -25.44 12.02
CA LYS A 17 -3.54 -26.37 13.12
C LYS A 17 -3.37 -25.71 14.48
N SER A 18 -2.38 -24.83 14.64
CA SER A 18 -2.20 -24.06 15.88
C SER A 18 -3.34 -23.07 16.11
N ALA A 19 -3.81 -22.39 15.05
CA ALA A 19 -4.97 -21.50 15.14
C ALA A 19 -6.24 -22.28 15.53
N GLU A 20 -6.52 -23.41 14.86
CA GLU A 20 -7.66 -24.28 15.20
C GLU A 20 -7.60 -24.78 16.65
N ALA A 21 -6.42 -25.23 17.10
CA ALA A 21 -6.25 -25.72 18.47
C ALA A 21 -6.41 -24.59 19.50
N PHE A 22 -5.93 -23.37 19.20
CA PHE A 22 -6.08 -22.22 20.09
C PHE A 22 -7.55 -21.80 20.22
N GLU A 23 -8.26 -21.71 19.09
CA GLU A 23 -9.68 -21.39 19.01
C GLU A 23 -10.53 -22.39 19.82
N ASN A 24 -10.25 -23.69 19.67
CA ASN A 24 -10.90 -24.76 20.42
C ASN A 24 -10.43 -24.87 21.88
N SER A 25 -9.61 -23.93 22.37
CA SER A 25 -9.06 -23.92 23.73
C SER A 25 -8.26 -25.19 24.09
N GLN A 26 -7.70 -25.87 23.08
CA GLN A 26 -6.89 -27.07 23.25
C GLN A 26 -5.44 -26.75 23.61
N ILE A 27 -4.99 -25.54 23.27
CA ILE A 27 -3.64 -25.05 23.59
C ILE A 27 -3.71 -23.66 24.23
N GLN A 28 -2.69 -23.36 25.03
CA GLN A 28 -2.33 -22.00 25.43
C GLN A 28 -1.02 -21.64 24.75
N ILE A 29 -0.90 -20.40 24.30
CA ILE A 29 0.32 -19.88 23.68
C ILE A 29 0.92 -18.89 24.68
N PRO A 30 1.96 -19.27 25.44
CA PRO A 30 2.52 -18.37 26.43
C PRO A 30 3.11 -17.13 25.75
N ALA A 31 2.84 -15.96 26.33
CA ALA A 31 3.34 -14.70 25.83
C ALA A 31 4.88 -14.74 25.65
N GLY A 32 5.35 -14.26 24.50
CA GLY A 32 6.78 -14.18 24.19
C GLY A 32 7.45 -15.48 23.77
N LYS A 33 6.71 -16.59 23.59
CA LYS A 33 7.28 -17.86 23.07
C LYS A 33 7.31 -17.95 21.55
N LEU A 34 6.44 -17.21 20.86
CA LEU A 34 6.38 -17.17 19.41
C LEU A 34 7.15 -15.96 18.87
N SER A 35 7.78 -16.12 17.70
CA SER A 35 8.33 -14.98 16.96
C SER A 35 7.19 -14.06 16.50
N PRO A 36 7.48 -12.79 16.15
CA PRO A 36 6.48 -11.90 15.55
C PRO A 36 5.82 -12.49 14.29
N GLU A 37 6.59 -13.17 13.43
CA GLU A 37 6.10 -13.82 12.22
C GLU A 37 5.13 -14.97 12.53
N GLU A 38 5.43 -15.76 13.56
CA GLU A 38 4.56 -16.85 14.01
C GLU A 38 3.27 -16.31 14.65
N ASN A 39 3.37 -15.30 15.51
CA ASN A 39 2.21 -14.61 16.10
C ASN A 39 1.27 -14.08 15.01
N ASN A 40 1.81 -13.29 14.08
CA ASN A 40 1.05 -12.71 12.99
C ASN A 40 0.47 -13.81 12.08
N GLY A 41 1.24 -14.87 11.81
CA GLY A 41 0.81 -15.99 10.97
C GLY A 41 -0.35 -16.78 11.55
N ILE A 42 -0.35 -17.07 12.86
CA ILE A 42 -1.47 -17.72 13.55
C ILE A 42 -2.68 -16.79 13.59
N PHE A 43 -2.48 -15.51 13.94
CA PHE A 43 -3.55 -14.52 13.99
C PHE A 43 -4.26 -14.37 12.63
N GLU A 44 -3.53 -14.36 11.53
CA GLU A 44 -4.10 -14.34 10.17
C GLU A 44 -4.91 -15.58 9.79
N LYS A 45 -4.61 -16.73 10.41
CA LYS A 45 -5.45 -17.93 10.23
C LYS A 45 -6.69 -17.85 11.09
N LEU A 46 -6.58 -17.34 12.32
CA LEU A 46 -7.73 -17.08 13.19
C LEU A 46 -8.73 -16.18 12.46
N THR A 47 -8.31 -15.01 11.93
CA THR A 47 -9.16 -14.02 11.24
C THR A 47 -10.02 -14.53 10.09
N LYS A 48 -9.67 -15.68 9.49
CA LYS A 48 -10.42 -16.26 8.36
C LYS A 48 -11.62 -17.13 8.77
N TYR A 49 -11.66 -17.61 10.01
CA TYR A 49 -12.69 -18.55 10.50
C TYR A 49 -13.52 -17.99 11.66
N ILE A 50 -13.29 -16.73 12.02
CA ILE A 50 -13.66 -16.21 13.32
C ILE A 50 -15.17 -16.25 13.62
N ILE A 51 -15.46 -16.85 14.78
CA ILE A 51 -16.47 -16.39 15.74
C ILE A 51 -15.71 -15.63 16.85
N LEU A 52 -15.91 -14.30 16.98
CA LEU A 52 -15.04 -13.34 17.72
C LEU A 52 -15.12 -13.41 19.26
N GLU A 53 -15.54 -14.52 19.86
CA GLU A 53 -15.79 -14.61 21.31
C GLU A 53 -14.51 -14.69 22.19
N ASN A 54 -13.32 -14.70 21.59
CA ASN A 54 -12.02 -14.91 22.29
C ASN A 54 -11.07 -13.69 22.25
N SER A 55 -11.58 -12.47 22.05
CA SER A 55 -10.73 -11.28 21.87
C SER A 55 -9.77 -11.01 23.04
N ASP A 56 -10.22 -11.20 24.28
CA ASP A 56 -9.36 -11.07 25.47
C ASP A 56 -8.23 -12.09 25.51
N ARG A 57 -8.54 -13.35 25.17
CA ARG A 57 -7.52 -14.41 25.08
C ARG A 57 -6.47 -14.08 24.00
N ILE A 58 -6.89 -13.49 22.88
CA ILE A 58 -5.93 -13.05 21.84
C ILE A 58 -5.03 -11.95 22.40
N ILE A 59 -5.61 -10.96 23.09
CA ILE A 59 -4.86 -9.84 23.68
C ILE A 59 -3.83 -10.33 24.69
N GLU A 60 -4.16 -11.33 25.50
CA GLU A 60 -3.27 -11.86 26.54
C GLU A 60 -2.15 -12.76 26.01
N ASN A 61 -2.38 -13.47 24.90
CA ASN A 61 -1.49 -14.55 24.45
C ASN A 61 -0.62 -14.16 23.24
N PHE A 62 -1.01 -13.15 22.45
CA PHE A 62 -0.31 -12.78 21.23
C PHE A 62 0.41 -11.44 21.34
N ASN A 63 1.57 -11.36 20.68
CA ASN A 63 2.22 -10.09 20.38
C ASN A 63 2.15 -9.83 18.87
N ILE A 64 1.03 -9.25 18.45
CA ILE A 64 0.75 -8.99 17.03
C ILE A 64 1.44 -7.68 16.64
N THR A 65 2.24 -7.72 15.57
CA THR A 65 2.93 -6.52 15.04
C THR A 65 2.39 -6.11 13.67
N ARG A 66 1.57 -6.97 13.04
CA ARG A 66 0.92 -6.70 11.75
C ARG A 66 -0.57 -7.02 11.80
N ILE A 67 -1.39 -6.06 11.40
CA ILE A 67 -2.84 -6.27 11.25
C ILE A 67 -3.33 -5.69 9.91
N LYS A 68 -4.23 -6.43 9.26
CA LYS A 68 -5.05 -5.95 8.16
C LYS A 68 -6.52 -5.92 8.59
N LEU A 69 -7.15 -4.76 8.50
CA LEU A 69 -8.57 -4.57 8.78
C LEU A 69 -9.30 -4.11 7.52
N GLY A 70 -10.52 -4.59 7.33
CA GLY A 70 -11.49 -4.07 6.37
C GLY A 70 -12.47 -3.10 7.02
N PHE A 71 -13.28 -2.44 6.19
CA PHE A 71 -14.31 -1.49 6.64
C PHE A 71 -15.26 -2.08 7.70
N ARG A 72 -15.59 -3.37 7.59
CA ARG A 72 -16.51 -4.06 8.52
C ARG A 72 -15.87 -4.32 9.90
N ASP A 73 -14.54 -4.38 9.97
CA ASP A 73 -13.81 -4.69 11.20
C ASP A 73 -13.74 -3.48 12.15
N LEU A 74 -14.03 -2.29 11.65
CA LEU A 74 -14.07 -1.03 12.42
C LEU A 74 -15.27 -0.93 13.38
N LYS A 75 -16.04 -2.02 13.56
CA LYS A 75 -17.14 -2.11 14.52
C LYS A 75 -17.06 -3.38 15.37
N THR A 76 -15.95 -4.11 15.31
CA THR A 76 -15.80 -5.42 15.94
C THR A 76 -14.69 -5.41 16.98
N ASP A 77 -14.57 -6.49 17.73
CA ASP A 77 -13.48 -6.72 18.68
C ASP A 77 -12.08 -6.66 18.05
N LEU A 78 -11.97 -6.74 16.72
CA LEU A 78 -10.69 -6.55 16.02
C LEU A 78 -10.12 -5.14 16.24
N LEU A 79 -10.96 -4.12 16.44
CA LEU A 79 -10.50 -2.80 16.87
C LEU A 79 -9.82 -2.85 18.24
N LYS A 80 -10.45 -3.55 19.19
CA LYS A 80 -9.91 -3.71 20.56
C LYS A 80 -8.57 -4.44 20.52
N ILE A 81 -8.48 -5.50 19.72
CA ILE A 81 -7.23 -6.24 19.52
C ILE A 81 -6.18 -5.31 18.91
N ALA A 82 -6.48 -4.61 17.80
CA ALA A 82 -5.52 -3.70 17.17
C ALA A 82 -5.02 -2.63 18.14
N HIS A 83 -5.93 -2.03 18.91
CA HIS A 83 -5.57 -1.04 19.92
C HIS A 83 -4.69 -1.61 21.04
N SER A 84 -4.82 -2.89 21.37
CA SER A 84 -4.06 -3.51 22.46
C SER A 84 -2.64 -3.93 22.03
N MET A 85 -2.31 -3.83 20.75
CA MET A 85 -1.08 -4.36 20.16
C MET A 85 -0.07 -3.26 19.84
N ASN A 86 1.21 -3.62 19.71
CA ASN A 86 2.28 -2.69 19.37
C ASN A 86 2.64 -2.81 17.89
N LEU A 87 1.76 -2.27 17.03
CA LEU A 87 1.83 -2.47 15.60
C LEU A 87 3.02 -1.77 14.96
N GLU A 88 3.69 -2.51 14.07
CA GLU A 88 4.73 -1.99 13.17
C GLU A 88 4.19 -1.87 11.73
N HIS A 89 3.25 -2.73 11.35
CA HIS A 89 2.61 -2.74 10.04
C HIS A 89 1.08 -2.72 10.18
N PHE A 90 0.41 -1.77 9.52
CA PHE A 90 -1.04 -1.67 9.56
C PHE A 90 -1.61 -1.46 8.16
N GLU A 91 -2.62 -2.25 7.81
CA GLU A 91 -3.37 -2.14 6.56
C GLU A 91 -4.85 -1.92 6.86
N LEU A 92 -5.43 -0.90 6.24
CA LEU A 92 -6.84 -0.55 6.36
C LEU A 92 -7.47 -0.48 4.98
N ASN A 93 -8.31 -1.45 4.66
CA ASN A 93 -9.08 -1.47 3.42
C ASN A 93 -10.49 -0.90 3.69
N LEU A 94 -10.75 0.27 3.11
CA LEU A 94 -11.98 1.05 3.22
C LEU A 94 -12.91 0.86 2.02
N GLU A 95 -12.68 -0.16 1.19
CA GLU A 95 -13.58 -0.47 0.08
C GLU A 95 -14.96 -0.85 0.63
N ARG A 96 -15.95 0.01 0.34
CA ARG A 96 -17.32 -0.23 0.78
C ARG A 96 -17.96 -1.26 -0.15
N PRO A 97 -18.71 -2.24 0.38
CA PRO A 97 -19.61 -3.02 -0.46
C PRO A 97 -20.60 -2.08 -1.14
N PHE A 98 -20.92 -2.34 -2.42
CA PHE A 98 -21.70 -1.51 -3.36
C PHE A 98 -23.11 -1.04 -2.91
N THR A 99 -23.48 -1.24 -1.65
CA THR A 99 -24.84 -1.09 -1.12
C THR A 99 -25.05 0.14 -0.23
N PHE A 100 -24.08 1.06 -0.11
CA PHE A 100 -24.22 2.23 0.77
C PHE A 100 -24.04 3.54 0.00
N GLU A 101 -25.15 4.11 -0.45
CA GLU A 101 -25.29 5.54 -0.79
C GLU A 101 -25.27 6.41 0.47
N ASP A 102 -24.25 6.23 1.31
CA ASP A 102 -24.05 7.09 2.46
C ASP A 102 -23.01 8.16 2.12
N ASN A 103 -23.50 9.38 1.88
CA ASN A 103 -22.71 10.59 1.64
C ASN A 103 -21.91 11.04 2.89
N THR A 104 -21.93 10.30 4.00
CA THR A 104 -21.07 10.58 5.15
C THR A 104 -19.61 10.36 4.83
N LYS A 105 -18.83 11.42 5.06
CA LYS A 105 -17.37 11.37 4.97
C LYS A 105 -16.82 10.51 6.09
N PHE A 106 -15.88 9.63 5.75
CA PHE A 106 -15.19 8.79 6.71
C PHE A 106 -14.16 9.59 7.50
N ASP A 107 -14.20 9.47 8.83
CA ASP A 107 -13.21 10.08 9.73
C ASP A 107 -12.03 9.13 9.94
N LEU A 108 -11.13 9.10 8.95
CA LEU A 108 -9.91 8.29 8.99
C LEU A 108 -9.06 8.55 10.25
N PRO A 109 -8.81 9.80 10.68
CA PRO A 109 -8.08 10.05 11.93
C PRO A 109 -8.69 9.39 13.16
N SER A 110 -10.02 9.43 13.31
CA SER A 110 -10.70 8.78 14.43
C SER A 110 -10.60 7.26 14.36
N ALA A 111 -10.74 6.67 13.16
CA ALA A 111 -10.55 5.23 12.96
C ALA A 111 -9.11 4.79 13.30
N LEU A 112 -8.10 5.53 12.83
CA LEU A 112 -6.70 5.23 13.15
C LEU A 112 -6.41 5.39 14.65
N THR A 113 -6.99 6.39 15.31
CA THR A 113 -6.83 6.58 16.77
C THR A 113 -7.48 5.43 17.55
N ALA A 114 -8.60 4.90 17.05
CA ALA A 114 -9.23 3.72 17.63
C ALA A 114 -8.36 2.46 17.46
N CYS A 115 -7.63 2.31 16.35
CA CYS A 115 -6.77 1.15 16.09
C CYS A 115 -5.36 1.25 16.72
N LEU A 116 -4.80 2.45 16.83
CA LEU A 116 -3.37 2.64 17.13
C LEU A 116 -3.18 3.23 18.53
N ASN A 117 -2.69 2.41 19.47
CA ASN A 117 -2.23 2.92 20.75
C ASN A 117 -0.96 3.80 20.61
N PRO A 118 -0.56 4.54 21.67
CA PRO A 118 0.59 5.44 21.60
C PRO A 118 1.90 4.77 21.17
N GLU A 119 2.11 3.50 21.55
CA GLU A 119 3.33 2.77 21.20
C GLU A 119 3.32 2.36 19.72
N SER A 120 2.17 1.94 19.19
CA SER A 120 1.96 1.71 17.76
C SER A 120 2.21 2.99 16.96
N GLN A 121 1.64 4.12 17.36
CA GLN A 121 1.86 5.42 16.71
C GLN A 121 3.34 5.79 16.59
N ARG A 122 4.15 5.43 17.60
CA ARG A 122 5.60 5.66 17.62
C ARG A 122 6.39 4.67 16.76
N LYS A 123 6.00 3.39 16.79
CA LYS A 123 6.73 2.27 16.15
C LYS A 123 6.33 2.02 14.71
N LEU A 124 5.12 2.41 14.29
CA LEU A 124 4.57 2.08 12.98
C LEU A 124 5.53 2.46 11.86
N LYS A 125 5.91 1.47 11.05
CA LYS A 125 6.82 1.60 9.91
C LYS A 125 6.09 1.56 8.59
N LYS A 126 5.03 0.77 8.48
CA LYS A 126 4.25 0.63 7.26
C LYS A 126 2.77 0.86 7.52
N LEU A 127 2.20 1.76 6.73
CA LEU A 127 0.78 2.04 6.74
C LEU A 127 0.26 1.96 5.30
N LYS A 128 -0.73 1.13 5.11
CA LYS A 128 -1.45 0.99 3.85
C LYS A 128 -2.91 1.31 4.07
N ILE A 129 -3.45 2.21 3.27
CA ILE A 129 -4.86 2.58 3.29
C ILE A 129 -5.35 2.47 1.85
N GLU A 130 -6.40 1.69 1.63
CA GLU A 130 -6.99 1.46 0.32
C GLU A 130 -8.49 1.77 0.34
N GLY A 131 -9.05 2.09 -0.82
CA GLY A 131 -10.49 2.03 -1.08
C GLY A 131 -11.11 3.40 -1.36
N PRO A 132 -12.03 3.50 -2.33
CA PRO A 132 -12.67 4.76 -2.66
C PRO A 132 -13.61 5.13 -1.51
N THR A 133 -13.17 6.09 -0.71
CA THR A 133 -13.97 6.64 0.38
C THR A 133 -13.72 8.13 0.43
N ASP A 134 -14.81 8.90 0.49
CA ASP A 134 -14.73 10.33 0.78
C ASP A 134 -14.25 10.51 2.22
N ILE A 135 -13.01 10.97 2.40
CA ILE A 135 -12.45 11.23 3.72
C ILE A 135 -12.80 12.66 4.16
N ALA A 136 -13.05 12.85 5.46
CA ALA A 136 -13.23 14.16 6.06
C ALA A 136 -12.01 15.07 5.78
N ARG A 137 -12.24 16.37 5.53
CA ARG A 137 -11.17 17.33 5.24
C ARG A 137 -10.16 17.42 6.39
N GLY A 138 -8.89 17.66 6.06
CA GLY A 138 -7.84 17.87 7.05
C GLY A 138 -7.30 16.58 7.68
N TRP A 139 -7.71 15.41 7.18
CA TRP A 139 -7.24 14.11 7.65
C TRP A 139 -5.73 13.95 7.57
N VAL A 140 -5.10 14.47 6.50
CA VAL A 140 -3.65 14.33 6.27
C VAL A 140 -2.83 14.93 7.41
N LYS A 141 -3.22 16.11 7.92
CA LYS A 141 -2.49 16.75 9.02
C LYS A 141 -2.50 15.87 10.27
N LYS A 142 -3.67 15.33 10.62
CA LYS A 142 -3.83 14.44 11.77
C LYS A 142 -3.11 13.10 11.55
N LEU A 143 -3.19 12.54 10.34
CA LEU A 143 -2.44 11.33 9.98
C LEU A 143 -0.95 11.52 10.23
N CYS A 144 -0.36 12.60 9.69
CA CYS A 144 1.06 12.86 9.82
C CYS A 144 1.50 13.07 11.27
N GLN A 145 0.60 13.56 12.13
CA GLN A 145 0.84 13.67 13.58
C GLN A 145 0.78 12.33 14.30
N LEU A 146 -0.10 11.43 13.86
CA LEU A 146 -0.27 10.09 14.46
C LEU A 146 0.87 9.13 14.10
N VAL A 147 1.44 9.23 12.90
CA VAL A 147 2.47 8.27 12.41
C VAL A 147 3.72 8.98 11.85
N PRO A 148 4.42 9.78 12.68
CA PRO A 148 5.51 10.64 12.19
C PRO A 148 6.76 9.88 11.71
N ASN A 149 6.94 8.63 12.15
CA ASN A 149 8.15 7.82 11.88
C ASN A 149 7.97 6.79 10.74
N LEU A 150 6.95 6.99 9.91
CA LEU A 150 6.58 6.05 8.86
C LEU A 150 7.68 5.94 7.80
N GLN A 151 7.94 4.70 7.36
CA GLN A 151 8.93 4.38 6.31
C GLN A 151 8.24 3.99 4.99
N SER A 152 7.03 3.41 5.06
CA SER A 152 6.23 3.06 3.90
C SER A 152 4.81 3.58 4.06
N LEU A 153 4.38 4.43 3.13
CA LEU A 153 3.00 4.88 3.03
C LEU A 153 2.41 4.42 1.70
N SER A 154 1.26 3.74 1.75
CA SER A 154 0.42 3.50 0.59
C SER A 154 -0.95 4.11 0.85
N ILE A 155 -1.35 5.06 0.01
CA ILE A 155 -2.67 5.70 0.03
C ILE A 155 -3.24 5.65 -1.38
N GLN A 156 -4.03 4.64 -1.69
CA GLN A 156 -4.51 4.41 -3.05
C GLN A 156 -5.97 4.83 -3.20
N ARG A 157 -6.37 5.27 -4.40
CA ARG A 157 -7.77 5.57 -4.74
C ARG A 157 -8.43 6.66 -3.85
N PHE A 158 -7.63 7.58 -3.29
CA PHE A 158 -8.12 8.74 -2.51
C PHE A 158 -7.94 10.06 -3.27
N PRO A 159 -8.90 10.99 -3.19
CA PRO A 159 -8.66 12.37 -3.61
C PRO A 159 -7.76 13.07 -2.57
N ILE A 160 -6.62 13.61 -3.03
CA ILE A 160 -5.80 14.52 -2.24
C ILE A 160 -5.61 15.84 -2.98
N THR A 161 -5.61 16.93 -2.22
CA THR A 161 -5.24 18.24 -2.74
C THR A 161 -3.72 18.39 -2.83
N LYS A 162 -3.25 19.33 -3.65
CA LYS A 162 -1.82 19.71 -3.69
C LYS A 162 -1.25 20.13 -2.32
N TYR A 163 -2.09 20.70 -1.45
CA TYR A 163 -1.66 21.11 -0.10
C TYR A 163 -1.51 19.93 0.85
N GLU A 164 -2.40 18.94 0.74
CA GLU A 164 -2.33 17.68 1.47
C GLU A 164 -1.09 16.88 1.03
N PHE A 165 -0.83 16.74 -0.27
CA PHE A 165 0.39 16.10 -0.76
C PHE A 165 1.68 16.76 -0.22
N ARG A 166 1.75 18.09 -0.28
CA ARG A 166 2.85 18.86 0.32
C ARG A 166 3.00 18.65 1.82
N THR A 167 1.88 18.45 2.53
CA THR A 167 1.88 18.18 3.97
C THR A 167 2.46 16.81 4.27
N ILE A 168 2.11 15.78 3.49
CA ILE A 168 2.69 14.43 3.59
C ILE A 168 4.21 14.52 3.40
N CYS A 169 4.66 15.09 2.28
CA CYS A 169 6.09 15.21 1.96
C CYS A 169 6.84 16.11 2.97
N GLY A 170 6.14 17.09 3.53
CA GLY A 170 6.63 17.99 4.56
C GLY A 170 6.81 17.35 5.93
N SER A 171 6.04 16.31 6.25
CA SER A 171 5.96 15.76 7.61
C SER A 171 6.61 14.39 7.74
N LEU A 172 6.47 13.51 6.74
CA LEU A 172 6.91 12.11 6.82
C LEU A 172 8.31 11.94 6.22
N LYS A 173 9.32 12.52 6.88
CA LYS A 173 10.70 12.62 6.35
C LYS A 173 11.43 11.29 6.19
N PHE A 174 10.99 10.26 6.91
CA PHE A 174 11.63 8.94 6.92
C PHE A 174 11.06 7.99 5.86
N LEU A 175 10.16 8.46 4.98
CA LEU A 175 9.62 7.62 3.92
C LEU A 175 10.71 7.15 2.98
N THR A 176 10.81 5.83 2.83
CA THR A 176 11.60 5.13 1.83
C THR A 176 10.73 4.60 0.69
N THR A 177 9.44 4.39 0.96
CA THR A 177 8.45 3.92 -0.02
C THR A 177 7.19 4.77 0.06
N LEU A 178 6.76 5.30 -1.09
CA LEU A 178 5.49 6.01 -1.24
C LEU A 178 4.72 5.41 -2.40
N ASP A 179 3.48 5.03 -2.13
CA ASP A 179 2.55 4.50 -3.12
C ASP A 179 1.28 5.35 -3.13
N ILE A 180 1.04 5.93 -4.30
CA ILE A 180 -0.04 6.88 -4.61
C ILE A 180 -0.80 6.41 -5.86
N SER A 181 -0.88 5.09 -6.03
CA SER A 181 -1.53 4.47 -7.18
C SER A 181 -3.01 4.83 -7.28
N GLU A 182 -3.51 4.92 -8.51
CA GLU A 182 -4.90 5.25 -8.84
C GLU A 182 -5.39 6.60 -8.27
N MET A 183 -4.45 7.52 -8.02
CA MET A 183 -4.77 8.88 -7.56
C MET A 183 -4.70 9.90 -8.70
N LYS A 184 -5.55 10.92 -8.61
CA LYS A 184 -5.44 12.14 -9.43
C LYS A 184 -4.75 13.23 -8.62
N ILE A 185 -3.47 13.47 -8.89
CA ILE A 185 -2.65 14.45 -8.18
C ILE A 185 -2.30 15.58 -9.13
N GLN A 186 -2.49 16.83 -8.70
CA GLN A 186 -2.24 17.97 -9.59
C GLN A 186 -0.73 18.22 -9.82
N THR A 187 0.10 17.90 -8.84
CA THR A 187 1.54 18.19 -8.84
C THR A 187 2.25 17.40 -7.75
N LEU A 188 3.47 16.92 -8.02
CA LEU A 188 4.37 16.32 -7.03
C LEU A 188 5.21 17.35 -6.26
N ASN A 189 4.89 18.64 -6.34
CA ASN A 189 5.59 19.68 -5.58
C ASN A 189 5.69 19.33 -4.08
N GLY A 190 6.90 19.39 -3.56
CA GLY A 190 7.27 19.03 -2.20
C GLY A 190 7.85 17.63 -2.06
N ILE A 191 7.73 16.75 -3.07
CA ILE A 191 8.24 15.37 -3.00
C ILE A 191 9.75 15.34 -2.80
N SER A 192 10.49 16.32 -3.33
CA SER A 192 11.93 16.48 -3.14
C SER A 192 12.34 16.58 -1.67
N LYS A 193 11.41 16.91 -0.76
CA LYS A 193 11.70 16.91 0.68
C LYS A 193 11.79 15.51 1.30
N LEU A 194 11.46 14.45 0.55
CA LEU A 194 11.58 13.05 0.95
C LEU A 194 12.93 12.50 0.53
N GLN A 195 14.00 12.99 1.16
CA GLN A 195 15.39 12.68 0.78
C GLN A 195 15.77 11.20 0.95
N SER A 196 15.02 10.45 1.77
CA SER A 196 15.19 9.00 1.95
C SER A 196 14.34 8.15 1.00
N LEU A 197 13.54 8.76 0.11
CA LEU A 197 12.62 8.04 -0.76
C LEU A 197 13.41 7.25 -1.81
N LYS A 198 13.19 5.94 -1.83
CA LYS A 198 13.83 5.00 -2.76
C LYS A 198 12.85 4.39 -3.74
N ASN A 199 11.60 4.21 -3.32
CA ASN A 199 10.56 3.58 -4.13
C ASN A 199 9.35 4.51 -4.24
N LEU A 200 8.98 4.86 -5.47
CA LEU A 200 7.78 5.61 -5.77
C LEU A 200 6.89 4.78 -6.70
N ILE A 201 5.67 4.51 -6.25
CA ILE A 201 4.69 3.70 -6.97
C ILE A 201 3.51 4.59 -7.34
N MET A 202 3.23 4.71 -8.63
CA MET A 202 2.23 5.59 -9.22
C MET A 202 1.39 4.85 -10.27
N ILE A 203 1.06 3.59 -10.01
CA ILE A 203 0.32 2.73 -10.95
C ILE A 203 -1.01 3.39 -11.27
N SER A 204 -1.32 3.60 -12.55
CA SER A 204 -2.54 4.27 -13.01
C SER A 204 -2.81 5.66 -12.38
N ALA A 205 -1.78 6.32 -11.83
CA ALA A 205 -1.92 7.66 -11.29
C ALA A 205 -1.76 8.71 -12.40
N TYR A 206 -2.51 9.81 -12.28
CA TYR A 206 -2.37 10.96 -13.17
C TYR A 206 -1.77 12.14 -12.41
N CYS A 207 -0.58 12.57 -12.83
CA CYS A 207 0.07 13.78 -12.35
C CYS A 207 0.79 14.53 -13.49
N PRO A 208 0.26 15.66 -13.96
CA PRO A 208 0.85 16.41 -15.08
C PRO A 208 2.11 17.21 -14.70
N ASP A 209 2.30 17.52 -13.42
CA ASP A 209 3.46 18.30 -12.95
C ASP A 209 4.39 17.44 -12.09
N LEU A 210 5.39 16.85 -12.74
CA LEU A 210 6.43 16.01 -12.15
C LEU A 210 7.75 16.75 -11.91
N ARG A 211 7.82 18.08 -12.06
CA ARG A 211 9.11 18.81 -12.03
C ARG A 211 9.96 18.55 -10.79
N ASP A 212 9.31 18.42 -9.63
CA ASP A 212 10.00 18.20 -8.35
C ASP A 212 10.41 16.73 -8.12
N LEU A 213 9.94 15.80 -8.96
CA LEU A 213 10.35 14.39 -8.95
C LEU A 213 11.84 14.25 -9.24
N PHE A 214 12.33 15.02 -10.22
CA PHE A 214 13.71 14.96 -10.70
C PHE A 214 14.76 15.48 -9.69
N ASN A 215 14.30 16.00 -8.55
CA ASN A 215 15.15 16.37 -7.42
C ASN A 215 15.35 15.21 -6.42
N LEU A 216 14.80 14.02 -6.68
CA LEU A 216 14.99 12.83 -5.85
C LEU A 216 16.25 12.06 -6.24
N GLU A 217 17.38 12.43 -5.64
CA GLU A 217 18.68 11.85 -5.95
C GLU A 217 18.83 10.37 -5.52
N ASN A 218 18.00 9.89 -4.59
CA ASN A 218 18.06 8.52 -4.04
C ASN A 218 16.95 7.60 -4.56
N LEU A 219 16.16 8.03 -5.56
CA LEU A 219 15.09 7.21 -6.08
C LEU A 219 15.66 6.06 -6.93
N GLU A 220 15.44 4.82 -6.48
CA GLU A 220 15.97 3.60 -7.10
C GLU A 220 14.89 2.85 -7.91
N TYR A 221 13.63 2.95 -7.50
CA TYR A 221 12.49 2.28 -8.13
C TYR A 221 11.36 3.28 -8.42
N LEU A 222 10.91 3.31 -9.66
CA LEU A 222 9.77 4.10 -10.11
C LEU A 222 8.80 3.23 -10.91
N ASP A 223 7.54 3.22 -10.50
CA ASP A 223 6.48 2.51 -11.21
C ASP A 223 5.42 3.49 -11.70
N LEU A 224 5.32 3.59 -13.03
CA LEU A 224 4.36 4.40 -13.78
C LEU A 224 3.44 3.50 -14.64
N SER A 225 3.35 2.21 -14.33
CA SER A 225 2.55 1.25 -15.10
C SER A 225 1.05 1.54 -15.02
N LEU A 226 0.25 0.91 -15.90
CA LEU A 226 -1.21 1.03 -15.90
C LEU A 226 -1.90 -0.31 -15.58
N HIS A 227 -3.04 -0.25 -14.90
CA HIS A 227 -3.94 -1.40 -14.74
C HIS A 227 -4.75 -1.68 -16.02
N TYR A 228 -5.09 -0.64 -16.78
CA TYR A 228 -5.91 -0.73 -18.00
C TYR A 228 -5.43 0.28 -19.05
N GLU A 229 -5.57 -0.07 -20.34
CA GLU A 229 -5.01 0.66 -21.48
C GLU A 229 -5.69 2.03 -21.77
N HIS A 230 -6.79 2.38 -21.08
CA HIS A 230 -7.66 3.49 -21.49
C HIS A 230 -7.32 4.87 -20.89
N SER A 231 -6.21 5.03 -20.16
CA SER A 231 -5.81 6.35 -19.68
C SER A 231 -5.12 7.14 -20.79
N ARG A 232 -5.83 8.08 -21.42
CA ARG A 232 -5.29 8.94 -22.50
C ARG A 232 -4.18 9.90 -22.07
N HIS A 233 -4.01 10.11 -20.76
CA HIS A 233 -2.96 10.94 -20.20
C HIS A 233 -2.41 10.26 -18.95
N THR A 234 -1.14 9.90 -18.99
CA THR A 234 -0.49 9.18 -17.91
C THR A 234 0.61 10.04 -17.28
N SER A 235 1.02 9.70 -16.06
CA SER A 235 2.22 10.30 -15.48
C SER A 235 3.48 9.90 -16.29
N PHE A 236 3.44 8.79 -17.01
CA PHE A 236 4.51 8.33 -17.89
C PHE A 236 4.77 9.30 -19.06
N ASP A 237 3.72 9.81 -19.73
CA ASP A 237 3.87 10.78 -20.82
C ASP A 237 4.61 12.05 -20.35
N CYS A 238 4.25 12.56 -19.17
CA CYS A 238 4.88 13.74 -18.57
C CYS A 238 6.30 13.46 -18.06
N TYR A 239 6.61 12.21 -17.76
CA TYR A 239 7.92 11.77 -17.31
C TYR A 239 8.92 11.72 -18.47
N MET A 240 8.49 11.24 -19.64
CA MET A 240 9.31 11.08 -20.84
C MET A 240 9.66 12.40 -21.56
N GLU A 241 9.24 13.55 -21.04
CA GLU A 241 9.61 14.85 -21.62
C GLU A 241 11.14 15.06 -21.61
N PRO A 242 11.75 15.62 -22.68
CA PRO A 242 13.21 15.77 -22.79
C PRO A 242 13.86 16.57 -21.65
N GLY A 243 15.09 16.20 -21.29
CA GLY A 243 15.96 16.95 -20.35
C GLY A 243 15.75 16.60 -18.87
N LYS A 244 15.06 15.50 -18.59
CA LYS A 244 14.71 15.01 -17.27
C LYS A 244 15.47 13.70 -16.98
N SER A 245 16.10 13.58 -15.82
CA SER A 245 16.88 12.40 -15.44
C SER A 245 16.74 12.13 -13.94
N LEU A 246 16.70 10.83 -13.59
CA LEU A 246 16.81 10.33 -12.23
C LEU A 246 18.10 9.49 -12.15
N PRO A 247 19.22 10.07 -11.70
CA PRO A 247 20.53 9.44 -11.86
C PRO A 247 20.68 8.12 -11.10
N SER A 248 19.97 7.93 -9.99
CA SER A 248 20.04 6.70 -9.17
C SER A 248 18.98 5.65 -9.54
N LEU A 249 18.17 5.92 -10.57
CA LEU A 249 17.07 5.02 -10.94
C LEU A 249 17.63 3.72 -11.51
N LYS A 250 17.23 2.60 -10.90
CA LYS A 250 17.61 1.23 -11.29
C LYS A 250 16.47 0.48 -11.95
N VAL A 251 15.24 0.73 -11.50
CA VAL A 251 14.06 0.05 -12.01
C VAL A 251 13.01 1.06 -12.41
N LEU A 252 12.57 0.97 -13.66
CA LEU A 252 11.39 1.64 -14.17
C LEU A 252 10.37 0.58 -14.57
N ASP A 253 9.20 0.57 -13.96
CA ASP A 253 8.05 -0.14 -14.52
C ASP A 253 7.17 0.85 -15.28
N CYS A 254 7.05 0.64 -16.59
CA CYS A 254 6.18 1.40 -17.47
C CYS A 254 5.22 0.48 -18.25
N SER A 255 4.97 -0.73 -17.72
CA SER A 255 4.08 -1.71 -18.34
C SER A 255 2.72 -1.10 -18.68
N MET A 256 2.14 -1.54 -19.80
CA MET A 256 0.89 -1.03 -20.36
C MET A 256 0.93 0.44 -20.86
N ASN A 257 2.08 1.13 -20.80
CA ASN A 257 2.27 2.39 -21.50
C ASN A 257 2.88 2.15 -22.90
N HIS A 258 2.65 3.10 -23.80
CA HIS A 258 3.28 3.09 -25.12
C HIS A 258 4.60 3.89 -25.08
N MET A 259 5.72 3.21 -25.31
CA MET A 259 7.05 3.80 -25.44
C MET A 259 7.62 3.43 -26.81
N LYS A 260 8.06 4.42 -27.58
CA LYS A 260 8.73 4.20 -28.87
C LYS A 260 10.20 3.84 -28.66
N GLN A 261 10.80 3.20 -29.67
CA GLN A 261 12.22 2.82 -29.60
C GLN A 261 13.15 4.03 -29.45
N GLU A 262 12.85 5.15 -30.11
CA GLU A 262 13.65 6.38 -30.03
C GLU A 262 13.59 6.99 -28.62
N GLU A 263 12.42 6.95 -27.99
CA GLU A 263 12.19 7.41 -26.61
C GLU A 263 12.94 6.53 -25.60
N LEU A 264 12.94 5.21 -25.82
CA LEU A 264 13.73 4.26 -25.03
C LEU A 264 15.23 4.54 -25.15
N ASN A 265 15.74 4.77 -26.37
CA ASN A 265 17.16 5.05 -26.57
C ASN A 265 17.58 6.34 -25.83
N LEU A 266 16.79 7.41 -25.94
CA LEU A 266 17.03 8.67 -25.21
C LEU A 266 16.94 8.49 -23.69
N PHE A 267 16.03 7.64 -23.23
CA PHE A 267 15.89 7.31 -21.82
C PHE A 267 17.16 6.63 -21.29
N LEU A 268 17.70 5.65 -22.02
CA LEU A 268 18.94 4.95 -21.65
C LEU A 268 20.16 5.89 -21.62
N GLU A 269 20.22 6.90 -22.49
CA GLU A 269 21.28 7.92 -22.46
C GLU A 269 21.23 8.80 -21.20
N THR A 270 20.03 9.03 -20.66
CA THR A 270 19.81 9.91 -19.50
C THR A 270 19.77 9.16 -18.16
N HIS A 271 19.66 7.83 -18.15
CA HIS A 271 19.56 6.99 -16.95
C HIS A 271 20.65 5.91 -16.91
N PRO A 272 21.92 6.28 -16.67
CA PRO A 272 23.05 5.36 -16.81
C PRO A 272 23.07 4.20 -15.80
N ASN A 273 22.31 4.30 -14.71
CA ASN A 273 22.23 3.26 -13.66
C ASN A 273 20.99 2.36 -13.78
N ILE A 274 20.22 2.47 -14.86
CA ILE A 274 19.05 1.63 -15.06
C ILE A 274 19.47 0.17 -15.26
N GLU A 275 18.87 -0.73 -14.49
CA GLU A 275 19.13 -2.18 -14.51
C GLU A 275 17.95 -2.95 -15.10
N THR A 276 16.71 -2.47 -14.89
CA THR A 276 15.50 -3.15 -15.34
C THR A 276 14.46 -2.16 -15.81
N ILE A 277 13.86 -2.46 -16.97
CA ILE A 277 12.69 -1.76 -17.48
C ILE A 277 11.56 -2.79 -17.59
N GLY A 278 10.55 -2.67 -16.72
CA GLY A 278 9.29 -3.40 -16.83
C GLY A 278 8.51 -2.83 -18.01
N TYR A 279 8.55 -3.53 -19.13
CA TYR A 279 7.84 -3.14 -20.34
C TYR A 279 7.08 -4.35 -20.88
N LEU A 280 5.80 -4.42 -20.55
CA LEU A 280 4.84 -5.34 -21.16
C LEU A 280 3.72 -4.51 -21.76
N TRP A 281 3.71 -4.39 -23.09
CA TRP A 281 2.55 -3.86 -23.81
C TRP A 281 1.75 -5.03 -24.37
N VAL A 282 0.48 -5.14 -23.97
CA VAL A 282 -0.43 -6.17 -24.49
C VAL A 282 -1.16 -5.59 -25.70
N LYS A 283 -0.64 -5.83 -26.91
CA LYS A 283 -1.44 -5.70 -28.13
C LYS A 283 -2.40 -6.88 -28.17
N ASN A 284 -3.70 -6.70 -27.93
CA ASN A 284 -4.77 -7.49 -28.56
C ASN A 284 -6.17 -7.17 -28.01
N TYR A 285 -7.03 -6.60 -28.87
CA TYR A 285 -8.36 -7.11 -29.28
C TYR A 285 -8.95 -6.16 -30.36
N ALA A 286 -8.48 -6.21 -31.61
CA ALA A 286 -9.22 -5.73 -32.81
C ALA A 286 -8.48 -5.91 -34.17
N GLU A 287 -7.56 -6.88 -34.32
CA GLU A 287 -7.07 -7.29 -35.66
C GLU A 287 -7.19 -8.81 -35.78
N LEU A 288 -8.42 -9.31 -35.61
CA LEU A 288 -8.89 -10.46 -36.36
C LEU A 288 -9.75 -9.86 -37.48
N ASP A 289 -9.08 -9.39 -38.53
CA ASP A 289 -9.69 -9.32 -39.85
C ASP A 289 -10.14 -10.76 -40.17
N PHE A 290 -11.44 -11.00 -40.04
CA PHE A 290 -12.06 -12.04 -40.82
C PHE A 290 -12.02 -11.57 -42.28
N GLU A 291 -11.07 -12.08 -43.05
CA GLU A 291 -11.37 -12.43 -44.43
C GLU A 291 -12.46 -13.52 -44.37
N VAL A 292 -13.72 -13.10 -44.44
CA VAL A 292 -14.72 -13.26 -45.53
C VAL A 292 -16.01 -12.58 -45.09
#